data_AF-A0A0A8H1F1-F1
#
_entry.id   AF-A0A0A8H1F1-F1
#
_cell.length_a   1.000
_cell.length_b   1.000
_cell.length_c   1.000
_cell.angle_alpha   90.00
_cell.angle_beta   90.00
_cell.angle_gamma   90.00
#
_symmetry.space_group_name_H-M   'P 1'
#
loop_
_entity.id
_entity.type
_entity.pdbx_description
1 polymer ?
#
loop_
_entity_poly.entity_id
_entity_poly.type
_entity_poly.pdbx_seq_one_letter_code
_entity_poly.pdbx_strand_id
1 'polypeptide(L)'
;MFFYSYEPLTFATLLFLLVVFFMAKTKSKKEFKEKIIDKELADFAKNIDIFFKENKPTKTLLSRQTIQFAIKNNLFTVSIKKQFYQILQKYPNEKEFIIEFNHNLLS
;
A
#
# COMPACT_ATOMS: atom_id res chain seq x y z
N MET A 1 23.05 21.82 -43.82
CA MET A 1 23.17 21.29 -42.45
C MET A 1 22.58 22.33 -41.51
N PHE A 2 21.38 22.11 -40.98
CA PHE A 2 20.74 23.08 -40.07
C PHE A 2 21.36 22.91 -38.68
N PHE A 3 22.27 23.81 -38.31
CA PHE A 3 22.77 23.90 -36.95
C PHE A 3 21.69 24.62 -36.13
N TYR A 4 20.94 23.85 -35.33
CA TYR A 4 20.09 24.43 -34.30
C TYR A 4 21.00 25.14 -33.30
N SER A 5 20.85 26.45 -33.16
CA SER A 5 21.49 27.22 -32.10
C SER A 5 20.91 26.73 -30.78
N TYR A 6 21.69 25.99 -30.00
CA TYR A 6 21.28 25.57 -28.66
C TYR A 6 21.30 26.81 -27.77
N GLU A 7 20.13 27.34 -27.42
CA GLU A 7 20.05 28.35 -26.36
C GLU A 7 20.55 27.72 -25.05
N PRO A 8 21.51 28.36 -24.37
CA PRO A 8 22.04 27.83 -23.13
C PRO A 8 20.93 27.81 -22.08
N LEU A 9 20.69 26.63 -21.51
CA LEU A 9 19.72 26.45 -20.46
C LEU A 9 20.09 27.36 -19.28
N THR A 10 19.26 28.36 -18.99
CA THR A 10 19.50 29.24 -17.85
C THR A 10 19.41 28.47 -16.54
N PHE A 11 20.14 28.92 -15.52
CA PHE A 11 20.09 28.32 -14.19
C PHE A 11 18.66 28.25 -13.63
N ALA A 12 17.82 29.24 -13.94
CA ALA A 12 16.41 29.27 -13.55
C ALA A 12 15.60 28.14 -14.20
N THR A 13 15.79 27.88 -15.50
CA THR A 13 15.15 26.76 -16.21
C THR A 13 15.61 25.40 -15.66
N LEU A 14 16.87 25.27 -15.24
CA LEU A 14 17.38 24.05 -14.62
C LEU A 14 16.76 23.79 -13.23
N LEU A 15 16.64 24.84 -12.40
CA LEU A 15 15.95 24.79 -11.11
C LEU A 15 14.47 24.42 -11.27
N PHE A 16 13.78 25.00 -12.26
CA PHE A 16 12.39 24.68 -12.56
C PHE A 16 12.22 23.20 -12.93
N LEU A 17 13.07 22.68 -13.83
CA LEU A 17 13.07 21.27 -14.21
C LEU A 17 13.30 20.34 -13.02
N LEU A 18 14.20 20.69 -12.10
CA LEU A 18 14.42 19.92 -10.87
C LEU A 18 13.17 19.87 -10.00
N VAL A 19 12.50 21.01 -9.78
CA VAL A 19 11.25 21.05 -9.00
C VAL A 19 10.17 20.19 -9.63
N VAL A 20 9.97 20.31 -10.95
CA VAL A 20 9.01 19.49 -11.70
C VAL A 20 9.36 18.00 -11.58
N PHE A 21 10.65 17.64 -11.67
CA PHE A 21 11.11 16.26 -11.50
C PHE A 21 10.82 15.72 -10.09
N PHE A 22 11.06 16.50 -9.04
CA PHE A 22 10.73 16.09 -7.66
C PHE A 22 9.22 15.98 -7.44
N MET A 23 8.41 16.87 -8.01
CA MET A 23 6.94 16.77 -7.98
C MET A 23 6.44 15.51 -8.70
N ALA A 24 6.94 15.23 -9.91
CA ALA A 24 6.58 14.03 -10.65
C ALA A 24 6.98 12.76 -9.90
N LYS A 25 8.19 12.73 -9.31
CA LYS A 25 8.70 11.61 -8.50
C LYS A 25 7.85 11.35 -7.26
N THR A 26 7.39 12.39 -6.57
CA THR A 26 6.54 12.24 -5.38
C THR A 26 5.12 11.77 -5.75
N LYS A 27 4.53 12.34 -6.81
CA LYS A 27 3.21 11.92 -7.31
C LYS A 27 3.21 10.45 -7.77
N SER A 28 4.21 10.05 -8.57
CA SER A 28 4.36 8.67 -9.03
C SER A 28 4.52 7.67 -7.88
N LYS A 29 5.34 8.00 -6.87
CA LYS A 29 5.47 7.14 -5.68
C LYS A 29 4.17 6.98 -4.90
N LYS A 30 3.34 8.03 -4.84
CA LYS A 30 2.06 8.00 -4.13
C LYS A 30 1.06 7.11 -4.88
N GLU A 31 0.90 7.33 -6.19
CA GLU A 31 -0.02 6.55 -7.02
C GLU A 31 0.36 5.06 -7.08
N PHE A 32 1.66 4.75 -7.11
CA PHE A 32 2.13 3.36 -7.08
C PHE A 32 1.80 2.67 -5.75
N LYS A 33 1.95 3.38 -4.63
CA LYS A 33 1.60 2.85 -3.31
C LYS A 33 0.10 2.62 -3.17
N GLU A 34 -0.73 3.55 -3.64
CA GLU A 34 -2.19 3.41 -3.61
C GLU A 34 -2.63 2.19 -4.42
N LYS A 35 -2.09 1.98 -5.63
CA LYS A 35 -2.40 0.79 -6.45
C LYS A 35 -1.99 -0.53 -5.78
N ILE A 36 -0.88 -0.56 -5.05
CA ILE A 36 -0.47 -1.76 -4.30
C ILE A 36 -1.43 -2.02 -3.16
N ILE A 37 -1.78 -0.98 -2.39
CA ILE A 37 -2.73 -1.07 -1.27
C ILE A 37 -4.08 -1.59 -1.76
N ASP A 38 -4.61 -1.04 -2.86
CA ASP A 38 -5.90 -1.46 -3.41
C ASP A 38 -5.89 -2.93 -3.86
N LYS A 39 -4.78 -3.38 -4.48
CA LYS A 39 -4.62 -4.77 -4.89
C LYS A 39 -4.53 -5.70 -3.68
N GLU A 40 -3.74 -5.35 -2.67
CA GLU A 40 -3.60 -6.13 -1.44
C GLU A 40 -4.94 -6.24 -0.68
N LEU A 41 -5.75 -5.17 -0.65
CA LEU A 41 -7.09 -5.20 -0.06
C LEU A 41 -8.08 -6.05 -0.86
N ALA A 42 -8.01 -6.00 -2.19
CA ALA A 42 -8.85 -6.84 -3.04
C ALA A 42 -8.50 -8.33 -2.87
N ASP A 43 -7.21 -8.68 -2.82
CA ASP A 43 -6.76 -10.05 -2.55
C ASP A 43 -7.18 -10.50 -1.14
N PHE A 44 -7.09 -9.62 -0.15
CA PHE A 44 -7.58 -9.90 1.20
C PHE A 44 -9.10 -10.18 1.24
N ALA A 45 -9.91 -9.33 0.61
CA ALA A 45 -11.36 -9.52 0.53
C ALA A 45 -11.72 -10.83 -0.19
N LYS A 46 -11.01 -11.15 -1.28
CA LYS A 46 -11.20 -12.40 -2.02
C LYS A 46 -10.87 -13.63 -1.16
N ASN A 47 -9.78 -13.58 -0.39
CA ASN A 47 -9.38 -14.70 0.47
C ASN A 47 -10.30 -14.90 1.68
N ILE A 48 -10.93 -13.82 2.16
CA ILE A 48 -12.02 -13.89 3.14
C ILE A 48 -13.24 -14.58 2.52
N ASP A 49 -13.64 -14.18 1.32
CA ASP A 49 -14.78 -14.77 0.62
C ASP A 49 -14.56 -16.27 0.36
N ILE A 50 -13.35 -16.67 -0.03
CA ILE A 50 -12.96 -18.08 -0.22
C ILE A 50 -13.00 -18.82 1.13
N PHE A 51 -12.50 -18.21 2.21
CA PHE A 51 -12.55 -18.81 3.54
C PHE A 51 -13.98 -19.10 3.98
N PHE A 52 -14.91 -18.15 3.78
CA PHE A 52 -16.32 -18.35 4.15
C PHE A 52 -17.08 -19.29 3.20
N LYS A 53 -16.78 -19.28 1.90
CA LYS A 53 -17.50 -20.12 0.90
C LYS A 53 -16.97 -21.55 0.84
N GLU A 54 -15.66 -21.73 0.88
CA GLU A 54 -15.03 -23.05 0.73
C GLU A 54 -14.65 -23.70 2.06
N ASN A 55 -14.79 -22.99 3.19
CA ASN A 55 -14.38 -23.44 4.52
C ASN A 55 -12.91 -23.90 4.60
N LYS A 56 -12.05 -23.40 3.72
CA LYS A 56 -10.62 -23.71 3.72
C LYS A 56 -9.83 -22.62 4.45
N PRO A 57 -8.85 -22.98 5.28
CA PRO A 57 -7.94 -22.00 5.85
C PRO A 57 -7.17 -21.31 4.71
N THR A 58 -7.20 -19.97 4.70
CA THR A 58 -6.52 -19.15 3.69
C THR A 58 -5.48 -18.27 4.36
N LYS A 59 -4.39 -17.99 3.63
CA LYS A 59 -3.32 -17.10 4.09
C LYS A 59 -3.19 -15.94 3.11
N THR A 60 -3.09 -14.73 3.63
CA THR A 60 -2.87 -13.51 2.83
C THR A 60 -1.68 -12.75 3.38
N LEU A 61 -0.79 -12.31 2.50
CA LEU A 61 0.27 -11.38 2.86
C LEU A 61 -0.25 -9.95 2.73
N LEU A 62 -0.18 -9.19 3.83
CA LEU A 62 -0.57 -7.78 3.87
C LEU A 62 0.61 -6.93 4.34
N SER A 63 0.86 -5.84 3.63
CA SER A 63 1.86 -4.87 4.09
C SER A 63 1.36 -4.06 5.29
N ARG A 64 2.28 -3.63 6.15
CA ARG A 64 2.02 -2.72 7.28
C ARG A 64 1.25 -1.47 6.82
N GLN A 65 1.60 -0.95 5.64
CA GLN A 65 0.97 0.25 5.06
C GLN A 65 -0.50 -0.01 4.72
N THR A 66 -0.80 -1.16 4.13
CA THR A 66 -2.19 -1.55 3.82
C THR A 66 -3.03 -1.73 5.08
N ILE A 67 -2.49 -2.34 6.13
CA ILE A 67 -3.18 -2.47 7.42
C ILE A 67 -3.46 -1.09 8.02
N GLN A 68 -2.46 -0.21 8.07
CA GLN A 68 -2.63 1.16 8.58
C GLN A 68 -3.64 1.97 7.76
N PHE A 69 -3.60 1.82 6.44
CA PHE A 69 -4.55 2.46 5.54
C PHE A 69 -5.98 1.97 5.78
N ALA A 70 -6.18 0.66 5.91
CA ALA A 70 -7.50 0.08 6.14
C ALA A 70 -8.08 0.44 7.51
N ILE A 71 -7.24 0.51 8.55
CA ILE A 71 -7.63 1.00 9.87
C ILE A 71 -8.07 2.46 9.78
N LYS A 72 -7.25 3.33 9.16
CA LYS A 72 -7.52 4.76 9.04
C LYS A 72 -8.79 5.06 8.25
N ASN A 73 -9.09 4.27 7.21
CA ASN A 73 -10.28 4.42 6.38
C ASN A 73 -11.47 3.59 6.86
N ASN A 74 -11.41 3.05 8.08
CA ASN A 74 -12.48 2.29 8.69
C ASN A 74 -12.95 1.02 7.93
N LEU A 75 -12.12 0.43 7.07
CA LEU A 75 -12.49 -0.68 6.19
C LEU A 75 -12.75 -2.02 6.91
N PHE A 76 -12.35 -2.16 8.18
CA PHE A 76 -12.55 -3.38 8.97
C PHE A 76 -13.53 -3.18 10.14
N THR A 77 -14.12 -4.29 10.62
CA THR A 77 -14.89 -4.32 11.87
C THR A 77 -14.01 -4.01 13.08
N VAL A 78 -14.63 -3.56 14.17
CA VAL A 78 -13.91 -3.10 15.39
C VAL A 78 -13.04 -4.20 15.99
N SER A 79 -13.49 -5.45 15.96
CA SER A 79 -12.73 -6.62 16.45
C SER A 79 -11.44 -6.82 15.66
N ILE A 80 -11.53 -6.83 14.33
CA ILE A 80 -10.38 -6.99 13.42
C ILE A 80 -9.42 -5.80 13.56
N LYS A 81 -9.94 -4.56 13.65
CA LYS A 81 -9.11 -3.37 13.90
C LYS A 81 -8.29 -3.51 15.18
N LYS A 82 -8.88 -3.99 16.26
CA LYS A 82 -8.19 -4.17 17.55
C LYS A 82 -7.04 -5.19 17.43
N GLN A 83 -7.27 -6.31 16.74
CA GLN A 83 -6.23 -7.31 16.50
C GLN A 83 -5.09 -6.74 15.65
N PHE A 84 -5.40 -6.06 14.56
CA PHE A 84 -4.38 -5.43 13.72
C PHE A 84 -3.60 -4.33 14.45
N TYR A 85 -4.24 -3.53 15.30
CA TYR A 85 -3.55 -2.58 16.16
C TYR A 85 -2.56 -3.26 17.10
N GLN A 86 -2.96 -4.36 17.74
CA GLN A 86 -2.08 -5.13 18.62
C GLN A 86 -0.88 -5.70 17.86
N ILE A 87 -1.10 -6.24 16.66
CA ILE A 87 -0.02 -6.76 15.79
C ILE A 87 0.96 -5.64 15.42
N LEU A 88 0.46 -4.48 15.00
CA LEU A 88 1.29 -3.33 14.62
C LEU A 88 2.12 -2.77 15.79
N GLN A 89 1.61 -2.87 17.01
CA GLN A 89 2.31 -2.47 18.24
C GLN A 89 3.34 -3.51 18.68
N LYS A 90 2.99 -4.80 18.62
CA LYS A 90 3.88 -5.90 19.01
C LYS A 90 5.07 -6.05 18.07
N TYR A 91 4.89 -5.74 16.79
CA TYR A 91 5.91 -5.83 15.75
C TYR A 91 6.09 -4.49 15.02
N PRO A 92 6.74 -3.50 15.66
CA PRO A 92 6.83 -2.14 15.13
C PRO A 92 7.72 -2.02 13.87
N ASN A 93 8.68 -2.94 13.70
CA ASN A 93 9.68 -2.91 12.62
C ASN A 93 9.30 -3.79 11.41
N GLU A 94 8.23 -4.57 11.53
CA GLU A 94 7.84 -5.54 10.53
C GLU A 94 7.06 -4.85 9.40
N LYS A 95 7.45 -5.14 8.16
CA LYS A 95 6.94 -4.48 6.96
C LYS A 95 5.75 -5.20 6.34
N GLU A 96 5.67 -6.51 6.53
CA GLU A 96 4.70 -7.42 5.91
C GLU A 96 4.25 -8.44 6.95
N PHE A 97 2.95 -8.74 6.94
CA PHE A 97 2.32 -9.67 7.86
C PHE A 97 1.62 -10.76 7.06
N ILE A 98 1.87 -12.01 7.41
CA ILE A 98 1.08 -13.14 6.93
C ILE A 98 -0.11 -13.29 7.87
N ILE A 99 -1.30 -13.02 7.35
CA ILE A 99 -2.55 -13.18 8.08
C ILE A 99 -3.16 -14.50 7.67
N GLU A 100 -3.33 -15.37 8.65
CA GLU A 100 -3.95 -16.67 8.48
C GLU A 100 -5.39 -16.63 8.99
N PHE A 101 -6.33 -16.98 8.12
CA PHE A 101 -7.71 -17.22 8.49
C PHE A 101 -7.87 -18.70 8.85
N ASN A 102 -8.22 -18.97 10.10
CA ASN A 102 -8.42 -20.33 10.60
C ASN A 102 -9.73 -20.40 11.38
N HIS A 103 -10.51 -21.47 11.17
CA HIS A 103 -11.78 -21.72 11.86
C HIS A 103 -11.61 -21.88 13.38
N ASN A 104 -10.43 -22.31 13.85
CA ASN A 104 -10.12 -22.41 15.28
C ASN A 104 -9.98 -21.06 16.00
N LEU A 105 -10.03 -19.93 15.28
CA LEU A 105 -10.07 -18.59 15.88
C LEU A 105 -11.51 -18.04 16.00
N LEU A 106 -12.51 -18.76 15.49
CA LEU A 106 -13.93 -18.40 15.52
C LEU A 106 -14.76 -19.32 16.44
N SER A 107 -14.17 -20.38 17.00
CA SER A 107 -14.79 -21.30 17.97
C SER A 107 -14.63 -20.81 19.41
#